data_AF-A0A2A7HB23-F1
#
_entry.id   AF-A0A2A7HB23-F1
#
_cell.length_a   1.000
_cell.length_b   1.000
_cell.length_c   1.000
_cell.angle_alpha   90.00
_cell.angle_beta   90.00
_cell.angle_gamma   90.00
#
_symmetry.space_group_name_H-M   'P 1'
#
loop_
_entity.id
_entity.type
_entity.pdbx_description
1 polymer ?
#
loop_
_entity_poly.entity_id
_entity_poly.type
_entity_poly.pdbx_seq_one_letter_code
_entity_poly.pdbx_strand_id
1 'polypeptide(L)'
;MYNKLLFMGEELSILIRERSLHIENTESLRRVLKKKKAPLKLAQYLKQEHTNQHGTVLNISDESLAIEIIGHVYIGNFADILKNIPRIPKIAPIIVERAYKITDHTDIIDCGEKEIDSNRWVWDKLAVLYDTIINNMYELFQRNSKKS
;
A
#
# COMPACT_ATOMS: atom_id res chain seq x y z
N MET A 1 2.71 -10.45 18.47
CA MET A 1 1.36 -11.02 18.24
C MET A 1 0.62 -10.09 17.32
N TYR A 2 -0.17 -10.59 16.37
CA TYR A 2 -0.98 -9.72 15.52
C TYR A 2 -2.14 -9.13 16.32
N ASN A 3 -2.31 -7.82 16.20
CA ASN A 3 -3.43 -7.08 16.76
C ASN A 3 -4.59 -7.10 15.76
N LYS A 4 -5.82 -7.21 16.27
CA LYS A 4 -7.03 -7.01 15.48
C LYS A 4 -7.47 -5.55 15.62
N LEU A 5 -7.45 -4.83 14.50
CA LEU A 5 -7.84 -3.42 14.45
C LEU A 5 -9.11 -3.27 13.62
N LEU A 6 -10.10 -2.55 14.16
CA LEU A 6 -11.34 -2.27 13.44
C LEU A 6 -11.17 -1.00 12.60
N PHE A 7 -11.24 -1.13 11.29
CA PHE A 7 -11.09 -0.01 10.37
C PHE A 7 -12.21 -0.02 9.31
N MET A 8 -12.97 1.07 9.24
CA MET A 8 -14.10 1.23 8.30
C MET A 8 -15.13 0.07 8.34
N GLY A 9 -15.33 -0.53 9.51
CA GLY A 9 -16.26 -1.63 9.74
C GLY A 9 -15.70 -3.03 9.43
N GLU A 10 -14.41 -3.14 9.13
CA GLU A 10 -13.74 -4.39 8.81
C GLU A 10 -12.61 -4.64 9.82
N GLU A 11 -12.43 -5.89 10.24
CA GLU A 11 -11.33 -6.28 11.12
C GLU A 11 -10.06 -6.57 10.28
N LEU A 12 -8.97 -5.90 10.62
CA LEU A 12 -7.66 -6.05 10.00
C LEU A 12 -6.68 -6.70 10.98
N SER A 13 -5.84 -7.60 10.47
CA SER A 13 -4.77 -8.24 11.26
C SER A 13 -3.45 -7.50 11.01
N ILE A 14 -2.94 -6.80 12.03
CA ILE A 14 -1.73 -5.97 11.92
C ILE A 14 -0.75 -6.30 13.04
N LEU A 15 0.51 -6.53 12.69
CA LEU A 15 1.61 -6.54 13.64
C LEU A 15 2.35 -5.22 13.56
N ILE A 16 2.28 -4.44 14.63
CA ILE A 16 2.98 -3.16 14.76
C ILE A 16 4.32 -3.42 15.46
N ARG A 17 5.41 -3.06 14.79
CA ARG A 17 6.78 -3.10 15.33
C ARG A 17 7.35 -1.69 15.43
N GLU A 18 8.45 -1.57 16.14
CA GLU A 18 9.09 -0.27 16.39
C GLU A 18 9.38 0.54 15.13
N ARG A 19 9.75 -0.13 14.03
CA ARG A 19 10.16 0.51 12.76
C ARG A 19 9.49 -0.07 11.53
N SER A 20 8.42 -0.84 11.71
CA SER A 20 7.68 -1.47 10.62
C SER A 20 6.25 -1.86 11.00
N LEU A 21 5.44 -2.09 9.98
CA LEU A 21 4.10 -2.68 10.07
C LEU A 21 4.09 -3.95 9.23
N HIS A 22 3.42 -4.98 9.72
CA HIS A 22 3.13 -6.17 8.92
C HIS A 22 1.61 -6.32 8.86
N ILE A 23 1.05 -6.34 7.65
CA ILE A 23 -0.40 -6.34 7.41
C ILE A 23 -0.74 -7.65 6.70
N GLU A 24 -1.65 -8.45 7.26
CA GLU A 24 -2.14 -9.63 6.54
C GLU A 24 -3.05 -9.20 5.38
N ASN A 25 -2.80 -9.74 4.19
CA ASN A 25 -3.56 -9.46 2.97
C ASN A 25 -4.86 -10.28 2.92
N THR A 26 -5.75 -9.99 3.86
CA THR A 26 -7.04 -10.65 4.00
C THR A 26 -8.08 -10.09 3.04
N GLU A 27 -9.18 -10.83 2.85
CA GLU A 27 -10.34 -10.33 2.11
C GLU A 27 -10.95 -9.07 2.74
N SER A 28 -10.87 -8.92 4.06
CA SER A 28 -11.31 -7.72 4.78
C SER A 28 -10.51 -6.49 4.36
N LEU A 29 -9.17 -6.61 4.29
CA LEU A 29 -8.32 -5.54 3.76
C LEU A 29 -8.67 -5.21 2.32
N ARG A 30 -8.84 -6.23 1.46
CA ARG A 30 -9.27 -6.05 0.06
C ARG A 30 -10.62 -5.30 -0.03
N ARG A 31 -11.61 -5.63 0.80
CA ARG A 31 -12.92 -4.91 0.79
C ARG A 31 -12.79 -3.45 1.20
N VAL A 32 -11.99 -3.15 2.23
CA VAL A 32 -11.70 -1.78 2.66
C VAL A 32 -11.11 -0.97 1.50
N LEU A 33 -10.07 -1.51 0.86
CA LEU A 33 -9.29 -0.80 -0.15
C LEU A 33 -10.04 -0.61 -1.47
N LYS A 34 -11.21 -1.23 -1.69
CA LYS A 34 -12.09 -0.87 -2.82
C LYS A 34 -12.70 0.54 -2.71
N LYS A 35 -12.61 1.19 -1.55
CA LYS A 35 -13.08 2.57 -1.34
C LYS A 35 -11.95 3.57 -1.64
N LYS A 36 -12.17 4.53 -2.56
CA LYS A 36 -11.13 5.47 -3.06
C LYS A 36 -10.27 6.17 -2.01
N LYS A 37 -10.88 6.58 -0.90
CA LYS A 37 -10.19 7.31 0.18
C LYS A 37 -9.59 6.39 1.26
N ALA A 38 -9.81 5.08 1.19
CA ALA A 38 -9.40 4.16 2.25
C ALA A 38 -7.88 3.96 2.35
N PRO A 39 -7.08 3.86 1.26
CA PRO A 39 -5.64 3.62 1.38
C PRO A 39 -4.93 4.69 2.22
N LEU A 40 -5.14 5.97 1.91
CA LEU A 40 -4.54 7.08 2.67
C LEU A 40 -5.01 7.12 4.13
N LYS A 41 -6.32 6.93 4.34
CA LYS A 41 -6.88 6.89 5.70
C LYS A 41 -6.34 5.72 6.51
N LEU A 42 -6.10 4.57 5.88
CA LEU A 42 -5.52 3.41 6.52
C LEU A 42 -4.06 3.68 6.89
N ALA A 43 -3.27 4.26 5.98
CA ALA A 43 -1.89 4.65 6.27
C ALA A 43 -1.81 5.60 7.47
N GLN A 44 -2.64 6.64 7.50
CA GLN A 44 -2.74 7.59 8.61
C GLN A 44 -3.13 6.91 9.92
N TYR A 45 -4.16 6.06 9.86
CA TYR A 45 -4.63 5.31 11.02
C TYR A 45 -3.52 4.40 11.59
N LEU A 46 -2.85 3.62 10.76
CA LEU A 46 -1.79 2.71 11.19
C LEU A 46 -0.57 3.46 11.75
N LYS A 47 -0.21 4.62 11.20
CA LYS A 47 0.84 5.46 11.77
C LYS A 47 0.45 6.06 13.12
N GLN A 48 -0.82 6.41 13.31
CA GLN A 48 -1.31 6.84 14.62
C GLN A 48 -1.27 5.70 15.63
N GLU A 49 -1.71 4.49 15.27
CA GLU A 49 -1.62 3.31 16.15
C GLU A 49 -0.18 2.95 16.49
N HIS A 50 0.73 3.05 15.52
CA HIS A 50 2.17 2.90 15.74
C HIS A 50 2.71 3.93 16.75
N THR A 51 2.35 5.20 16.56
CA THR A 51 2.75 6.29 17.47
C THR A 51 2.20 6.07 18.88
N ASN A 52 0.96 5.60 19.01
CA ASN A 52 0.36 5.28 20.29
C ASN A 52 1.11 4.12 21.00
N GLN A 53 1.59 3.13 20.23
CA GLN A 53 2.28 1.97 20.77
C GLN A 53 3.75 2.24 21.13
N HIS A 54 4.46 3.05 20.34
CA HIS A 54 5.91 3.23 20.45
C HIS A 54 6.34 4.64 20.90
N GLY A 55 5.42 5.61 20.93
CA GLY A 55 5.72 7.00 21.28
C GLY A 55 6.52 7.77 20.22
N THR A 56 6.78 7.14 19.07
CA THR A 56 7.51 7.72 17.94
C THR A 56 6.70 7.53 16.67
N VAL A 57 6.82 8.48 15.73
CA VAL A 57 6.11 8.39 14.45
C VAL A 57 6.91 7.50 13.50
N LEU A 58 6.25 6.50 12.91
CA LEU A 58 6.82 5.69 11.84
C LEU A 58 7.28 6.60 10.67
N ASN A 59 8.57 6.55 10.35
CA ASN A 59 9.20 7.46 9.38
C ASN A 59 8.97 7.05 7.92
N ILE A 60 7.71 7.03 7.51
CA ILE A 60 7.22 6.75 6.16
C ILE A 60 6.12 7.78 5.84
N SER A 61 6.08 8.36 4.65
CA SER A 61 4.99 9.27 4.27
C SER A 61 3.66 8.51 4.12
N ASP A 62 2.54 9.20 4.36
CA ASP A 62 1.21 8.57 4.30
C ASP A 62 0.93 8.05 2.88
N GLU A 63 1.31 8.82 1.86
CA GLU A 63 1.16 8.46 0.45
C GLU A 63 2.03 7.25 0.08
N SER A 64 3.28 7.19 0.56
CA SER A 64 4.18 6.07 0.28
C SER A 64 3.67 4.77 0.90
N LEU A 65 3.22 4.83 2.16
CA LEU A 65 2.60 3.71 2.84
C LEU A 65 1.30 3.28 2.15
N ALA A 66 0.46 4.23 1.73
CA ALA A 66 -0.78 3.93 1.02
C ALA A 66 -0.53 3.25 -0.34
N ILE A 67 0.48 3.71 -1.10
CA ILE A 67 0.88 3.11 -2.39
C ILE A 67 1.42 1.71 -2.20
N GLU A 68 2.24 1.48 -1.17
CA GLU A 68 2.75 0.15 -0.86
C GLU A 68 1.62 -0.82 -0.51
N ILE A 69 0.71 -0.43 0.38
CA ILE A 69 -0.43 -1.27 0.77
C ILE A 69 -1.28 -1.63 -0.46
N ILE A 70 -1.69 -0.64 -1.26
CA ILE A 70 -2.54 -0.92 -2.43
C ILE A 70 -1.77 -1.71 -3.51
N GLY A 71 -0.47 -1.45 -3.68
CA GLY A 71 0.40 -2.11 -4.63
C GLY A 71 0.59 -3.59 -4.32
N HIS A 72 0.74 -3.94 -3.04
CA HIS A 72 0.81 -5.34 -2.61
C HIS A 72 -0.53 -6.07 -2.70
N VAL A 73 -1.62 -5.42 -2.29
CA VAL A 73 -2.96 -6.06 -2.30
C VAL A 73 -3.45 -6.34 -3.73
N TYR A 74 -3.18 -5.42 -4.66
CA TYR A 74 -3.67 -5.47 -6.04
C TYR A 74 -2.54 -5.46 -7.07
N ILE A 75 -1.48 -6.22 -6.82
CA ILE A 75 -0.28 -6.33 -7.68
C ILE A 75 -0.59 -6.32 -9.19
N GLY A 76 -1.47 -7.21 -9.65
CA GLY A 76 -1.76 -7.34 -11.08
C GLY A 76 -2.32 -6.05 -11.68
N ASN A 77 -3.34 -5.49 -11.04
CA ASN A 77 -3.94 -4.22 -11.44
C ASN A 77 -2.95 -3.05 -11.32
N PHE A 78 -2.19 -3.02 -10.23
CA PHE A 78 -1.23 -1.97 -9.93
C PHE A 78 -0.17 -1.88 -11.01
N ALA A 79 0.39 -3.01 -11.40
CA ALA A 79 1.46 -3.02 -12.37
C ALA A 79 0.97 -2.72 -13.81
N ASP A 80 -0.25 -3.10 -14.16
CA ASP A 80 -0.89 -2.66 -15.41
C ASP A 80 -1.11 -1.14 -15.42
N ILE A 81 -1.45 -0.55 -14.29
CA ILE A 81 -1.59 0.91 -14.17
C ILE A 81 -0.25 1.61 -14.32
N LEU A 82 0.81 1.11 -13.66
CA LEU A 82 2.13 1.70 -13.78
C LEU A 82 2.64 1.71 -15.23
N LYS A 83 2.39 0.66 -16.02
CA LYS A 83 2.76 0.60 -17.44
C LYS A 83 2.08 1.69 -18.28
N ASN A 84 0.89 2.12 -17.89
CA ASN A 84 0.06 3.04 -18.66
C ASN A 84 0.25 4.52 -18.26
N ILE A 85 1.06 4.83 -17.23
CA ILE A 85 1.32 6.21 -16.82
C ILE A 85 2.47 6.79 -17.66
N PRO A 86 2.21 7.78 -18.54
CA PRO A 86 3.21 8.28 -19.52
C PRO A 86 4.35 9.10 -18.90
N ARG A 87 4.33 9.32 -17.57
CA ARG A 87 5.29 10.13 -16.81
C ARG A 87 6.08 9.37 -15.74
N ILE A 88 5.99 8.04 -15.67
CA ILE A 88 6.91 7.34 -14.78
C ILE A 88 8.33 7.53 -15.34
N PRO A 89 9.28 8.11 -14.57
CA PRO A 89 10.60 8.48 -15.07
C PRO A 89 11.33 7.28 -15.67
N LYS A 90 12.34 7.46 -16.53
CA LYS A 90 13.07 6.39 -17.28
C LYS A 90 13.57 5.18 -16.46
N ILE A 91 13.57 5.27 -15.12
CA ILE A 91 13.78 4.17 -14.17
C ILE A 91 12.52 3.30 -13.93
N ALA A 92 11.40 3.63 -14.58
CA ALA A 92 10.10 2.95 -14.52
C ALA A 92 10.19 1.46 -14.75
N PRO A 93 10.98 0.94 -15.72
CA PRO A 93 11.08 -0.50 -15.91
C PRO A 93 11.69 -1.19 -14.69
N ILE A 94 12.68 -0.57 -14.04
CA ILE A 94 13.32 -1.09 -12.83
C ILE A 94 12.36 -1.00 -11.64
N ILE A 95 11.64 0.11 -11.48
CA ILE A 95 10.62 0.31 -10.44
C ILE A 95 9.49 -0.71 -10.60
N VAL A 96 9.00 -0.90 -11.82
CA VAL A 96 7.94 -1.86 -12.15
C VAL A 96 8.43 -3.29 -11.97
N GLU A 97 9.60 -3.64 -12.49
CA GLU A 97 10.22 -4.97 -12.32
C GLU A 97 10.46 -5.29 -10.85
N ARG A 98 10.97 -4.33 -10.07
CA ARG A 98 11.14 -4.52 -8.63
C ARG A 98 9.81 -4.61 -7.91
N ALA A 99 8.84 -3.75 -8.22
CA ALA A 99 7.50 -3.86 -7.65
C ALA A 99 6.94 -5.26 -7.88
N TYR A 100 7.01 -5.78 -9.11
CA TYR A 100 6.62 -7.16 -9.43
C TYR A 100 7.34 -8.22 -8.57
N LYS A 101 8.67 -8.12 -8.42
CA LYS A 101 9.45 -9.07 -7.60
C LYS A 101 9.14 -8.98 -6.10
N ILE A 102 8.87 -7.77 -5.60
CA ILE A 102 8.57 -7.53 -4.18
C ILE A 102 7.21 -8.13 -3.80
N THR A 103 6.29 -8.15 -4.75
CA THR A 103 4.91 -8.61 -4.56
C THR A 103 4.70 -10.11 -4.82
N ASP A 104 5.76 -10.90 -4.99
CA ASP A 104 5.65 -12.36 -5.22
C ASP A 104 5.18 -13.12 -3.94
N HIS A 105 5.32 -12.48 -2.76
CA HIS A 105 4.75 -12.94 -1.49
C HIS A 105 3.68 -11.93 -1.03
N THR A 106 2.42 -12.14 -1.43
CA THR A 106 1.33 -11.19 -1.12
C THR A 106 0.61 -11.44 0.20
N ASP A 107 0.90 -12.53 0.92
CA ASP A 107 0.12 -12.91 2.11
C ASP A 107 0.31 -11.93 3.28
N ILE A 108 1.51 -11.36 3.39
CA ILE A 108 1.87 -10.35 4.37
C ILE A 108 2.49 -9.17 3.64
N ILE A 109 2.05 -7.97 3.97
CA ILE A 109 2.57 -6.71 3.47
C ILE A 109 3.50 -6.13 4.53
N ASP A 110 4.79 -6.14 4.25
CA ASP A 110 5.82 -5.65 5.16
C ASP A 110 6.18 -4.20 4.83
N CYS A 111 5.66 -3.25 5.61
CA CYS A 111 5.90 -1.82 5.45
C CYS A 111 6.96 -1.35 6.45
N GLY A 112 8.21 -1.21 6.02
CA GLY A 112 9.33 -0.79 6.88
C GLY A 112 9.84 0.60 6.57
N GLU A 113 10.49 1.22 7.56
CA GLU A 113 11.34 2.40 7.33
C GLU A 113 12.50 2.06 6.38
N LYS A 114 13.17 3.06 5.80
CA LYS A 114 14.23 2.87 4.79
C LYS A 114 15.35 1.93 5.20
N GLU A 115 15.67 1.87 6.49
CA GLU A 115 16.71 1.00 7.06
C GLU A 115 16.24 -0.45 7.26
N ILE A 116 14.92 -0.69 7.23
CA ILE A 116 14.28 -2.01 7.42
C ILE A 116 13.78 -2.57 6.09
N ASP A 117 13.14 -1.72 5.27
CA ASP A 117 12.66 -2.04 3.93
C ASP A 117 13.61 -1.49 2.86
N SER A 118 14.42 -2.39 2.30
CA SER A 118 15.36 -2.08 1.21
C SER A 118 14.69 -1.56 -0.07
N ASN A 119 13.38 -1.75 -0.23
CA ASN A 119 12.60 -1.29 -1.38
C ASN A 119 11.78 -0.02 -1.09
N ARG A 120 11.87 0.55 0.12
CA ARG A 120 11.18 1.79 0.50
C ARG A 120 11.30 2.90 -0.54
N TRP A 121 12.48 3.04 -1.14
CA TRP A 121 12.76 4.05 -2.17
C TRP A 121 11.86 3.89 -3.41
N VAL A 122 11.41 2.68 -3.75
CA VAL A 122 10.49 2.39 -4.87
C VAL A 122 9.15 3.05 -4.56
N TRP A 123 8.61 2.74 -3.39
CA TRP A 123 7.33 3.26 -2.92
C TRP A 123 7.34 4.78 -2.75
N ASP A 124 8.42 5.34 -2.19
CA ASP A 124 8.57 6.79 -2.01
C ASP A 124 8.59 7.52 -3.36
N LYS A 125 9.22 6.94 -4.39
CA LYS A 125 9.20 7.52 -5.73
C LYS A 125 7.82 7.43 -6.38
N LEU A 126 7.10 6.33 -6.16
CA LEU A 126 5.73 6.16 -6.66
C LEU A 126 4.74 7.09 -5.94
N ALA A 127 4.99 7.42 -4.67
CA ALA A 127 4.16 8.34 -3.88
C ALA A 127 4.06 9.74 -4.51
N VAL A 128 5.07 10.20 -5.25
CA VAL A 128 5.02 11.47 -6.00
C VAL A 128 3.88 11.48 -7.04
N LEU A 129 3.49 10.29 -7.52
CA LEU A 129 2.39 10.10 -8.48
C LEU A 129 1.11 9.58 -7.80
N TYR A 130 1.00 9.71 -6.47
CA TYR A 130 -0.09 9.14 -5.66
C TYR A 130 -1.47 9.34 -6.29
N ASP A 131 -1.86 10.58 -6.56
CA ASP A 131 -3.18 10.89 -7.12
C ASP A 131 -3.40 10.23 -8.49
N THR A 132 -2.38 10.22 -9.34
CA THR A 132 -2.48 9.59 -10.66
C THR A 132 -2.69 8.09 -10.52
N ILE A 133 -1.86 7.43 -9.71
CA ILE A 133 -1.94 5.98 -9.49
C ILE A 133 -3.30 5.60 -8.90
N ILE A 134 -3.71 6.28 -7.82
CA ILE A 134 -4.98 6.03 -7.14
C ILE A 134 -6.16 6.28 -8.07
N ASN A 135 -6.20 7.39 -8.81
CA ASN A 135 -7.29 7.64 -9.76
C ASN A 135 -7.42 6.51 -10.79
N ASN A 136 -6.31 6.08 -11.39
CA ASN A 136 -6.30 4.98 -12.36
C ASN A 136 -6.73 3.63 -11.72
N MET A 137 -6.30 3.33 -10.48
CA MET A 137 -6.72 2.14 -9.72
C MET A 137 -8.23 2.07 -9.58
N TYR A 138 -8.85 3.17 -9.14
CA TYR A 138 -10.29 3.19 -8.88
C TYR A 138 -11.12 3.27 -10.16
N GLU A 139 -10.62 3.89 -11.23
CA GLU A 139 -11.22 3.78 -12.56
C GLU A 139 -11.24 2.33 -13.05
N LEU A 140 -10.14 1.59 -12.85
CA LEU A 140 -10.06 0.18 -13.21
C LEU A 140 -11.02 -0.68 -12.39
N PHE A 141 -11.13 -0.46 -11.08
CA PHE A 141 -12.10 -1.16 -10.23
C PHE A 141 -13.56 -0.91 -10.66
N GLN A 142 -13.90 0.32 -11.03
CA GLN A 142 -15.23 0.66 -11.54
C GLN A 142 -15.51 -0.02 -12.88
N ARG A 143 -14.52 -0.08 -13.79
CA ARG A 143 -14.66 -0.77 -15.08
C ARG A 143 -14.89 -2.27 -14.90
N ASN A 144 -14.15 -2.91 -13.99
CA ASN A 144 -14.29 -4.34 -13.73
C ASN A 144 -15.62 -4.69 -13.05
N SER A 145 -16.12 -3.81 -12.17
CA SER A 145 -17.41 -4.01 -11.50
C SER A 145 -18.62 -3.88 -12.44
N LYS A 146 -18.47 -3.20 -13.58
CA LYS A 146 -19.52 -3.07 -14.62
C LYS A 146 -19.57 -4.24 -15.60
N LYS A 147 -18.57 -5.13 -15.57
CA LYS A 147 -18.45 -6.29 -16.47
C LYS A 147 -18.89 -7.61 -15.82
N SER A 148 -19.15 -7.61 -14.51
CA SER A 148 -19.80 -8.71 -13.76
C SER A 148 -21.28 -8.41 -13.61
#